data_AF-I3T1L6-F1
#
_entry.id   AF-I3T1L6-F1
#
_cell.length_a   1.000
_cell.length_b   1.000
_cell.length_c   1.000
_cell.angle_alpha   90.00
_cell.angle_beta   90.00
_cell.angle_gamma   90.00
#
_symmetry.space_group_name_H-M   'P 1'
#
loop_
_entity.id
_entity.type
_entity.pdbx_description
1 polymer ?
#
loop_
_entity_poly.entity_id
_entity_poly.type
_entity_poly.pdbx_seq_one_letter_code
_entity_poly.pdbx_strand_id
1 'polypeptide(L)'
;MTCGSPLPDMARERDECKVVFCAKDNGSGTIKVVGGYRTEMQGRFERSAEEFGVATWRWGPVEEEFLDDATCPGTCVDGCDLERKMYMCKGDDVVALDGETWQVVAKVPREIRNVACVGAWVDALLLIGSSGFGEPYMSFVLDLKSGVWSKLENPENFTGHVQSGCLLEI
;
A
#
# COMPACT_ATOMS: atom_id res chain seq x y z
N MET A 1 27.48 -19.95 8.98
CA MET A 1 26.32 -19.13 8.61
C MET A 1 26.48 -17.78 9.30
N THR A 2 27.06 -16.80 8.62
CA THR A 2 27.07 -15.43 9.12
C THR A 2 25.68 -14.86 8.87
N CYS A 3 24.90 -14.76 9.95
CA CYS A 3 23.66 -13.99 10.00
C CYS A 3 23.94 -12.56 9.51
N GLY A 4 23.04 -12.00 8.70
CA GLY A 4 23.26 -10.79 7.92
C GLY A 4 23.71 -9.57 8.74
N SER A 5 24.45 -8.67 8.08
CA SER A 5 24.77 -7.36 8.67
C SER A 5 23.47 -6.59 8.93
N PRO A 6 23.30 -5.98 10.13
CA PRO A 6 22.12 -5.20 10.43
C PRO A 6 22.01 -3.99 9.49
N LEU A 7 20.77 -3.64 9.13
CA LEU A 7 20.48 -2.37 8.46
C LEU A 7 20.73 -1.22 9.45
N PRO A 8 21.13 -0.03 8.97
CA PRO A 8 21.13 1.17 9.81
C PRO A 8 19.73 1.44 10.36
N ASP A 9 19.65 2.02 11.55
CA ASP A 9 18.38 2.38 12.15
C ASP A 9 17.67 3.49 11.36
N MET A 10 16.34 3.40 11.28
CA MET A 10 15.49 4.51 10.85
C MET A 10 15.59 5.66 11.86
N ALA A 11 15.22 6.87 11.44
CA ALA A 11 15.13 8.00 12.35
C ALA A 11 13.97 7.86 13.33
N ARG A 12 12.93 7.08 12.98
CA ARG A 12 11.76 6.82 13.82
C ARG A 12 11.44 5.33 13.92
N GLU A 13 11.09 4.91 15.12
CA GLU A 13 10.50 3.60 15.36
C GLU A 13 9.06 3.57 14.83
N ARG A 14 8.68 2.46 14.17
CA ARG A 14 7.37 2.29 13.56
C ARG A 14 6.90 0.85 13.72
N ASP A 15 5.76 0.66 14.34
CA ASP A 15 4.94 -0.54 14.35
C ASP A 15 3.77 -0.38 13.37
N GLU A 16 3.26 -1.49 12.82
CA GLU A 16 2.21 -1.53 11.78
C GLU A 16 2.43 -0.57 10.58
N CYS A 17 3.69 -0.30 10.22
CA CYS A 17 4.01 0.46 9.01
C CYS A 17 3.80 -0.37 7.74
N LYS A 18 3.61 0.31 6.60
CA LYS A 18 3.67 -0.33 5.29
C LYS A 18 5.08 -0.20 4.73
N VAL A 19 5.60 -1.29 4.20
CA VAL A 19 6.87 -1.30 3.46
C VAL A 19 6.58 -1.55 1.99
N VAL A 20 7.16 -0.71 1.14
CA VAL A 20 7.02 -0.75 -0.32
C VAL A 20 8.40 -0.72 -0.95
N PHE A 21 8.67 -1.57 -1.93
CA PHE A 21 9.91 -1.53 -2.69
C PHE A 21 9.69 -0.82 -4.02
N CYS A 22 10.31 0.34 -4.18
CA CYS A 22 10.21 1.16 -5.38
C CYS A 22 11.41 0.85 -6.29
N ALA A 23 11.21 -0.09 -7.22
CA ALA A 23 12.23 -0.57 -8.14
C ALA A 23 12.49 0.43 -9.27
N LYS A 24 13.75 0.62 -9.67
CA LYS A 24 14.18 1.41 -10.84
C LYS A 24 14.50 0.49 -12.02
N ASP A 25 14.43 1.03 -13.25
CA ASP A 25 14.59 0.24 -14.50
C ASP A 25 15.94 -0.47 -14.61
N ASN A 26 16.94 0.02 -13.88
CA ASN A 26 18.29 -0.56 -13.83
C ASN A 26 18.46 -1.65 -12.74
N GLY A 27 17.37 -2.11 -12.12
CA GLY A 27 17.39 -3.12 -11.06
C GLY A 27 17.82 -2.61 -9.68
N SER A 28 18.18 -1.32 -9.55
CA SER A 28 18.32 -0.68 -8.24
C SER A 28 16.95 -0.28 -7.68
N GLY A 29 16.88 0.14 -6.42
CA GLY A 29 15.62 0.60 -5.86
C GLY A 29 15.78 1.22 -4.49
N THR A 30 14.66 1.68 -3.97
CA THR A 30 14.52 2.21 -2.62
C THR A 30 13.45 1.42 -1.88
N ILE A 31 13.58 1.34 -0.55
CA ILE A 31 12.56 0.78 0.32
C ILE A 31 11.88 1.97 0.99
N LYS A 32 10.60 2.19 0.70
CA LYS A 32 9.82 3.23 1.36
C LYS A 32 9.01 2.62 2.50
N VAL A 33 9.18 3.16 3.69
CA VAL A 33 8.45 2.80 4.91
C VAL A 33 7.46 3.92 5.20
N VAL A 34 6.18 3.58 5.22
CA VAL A 34 5.06 4.54 5.22
C VAL A 34 4.21 4.34 6.48
N GLY A 35 3.96 5.45 7.19
CA GLY A 35 3.07 5.50 8.34
C GLY A 35 3.53 4.58 9.47
N GLY A 36 2.58 3.84 10.04
CA GLY A 36 2.77 3.09 11.28
C GLY A 36 2.68 4.02 12.49
N TYR A 37 2.99 3.51 13.67
CA TYR A 37 2.98 4.28 14.91
C TYR A 37 4.13 3.85 15.81
N ARG A 38 4.58 4.71 16.71
CA ARG A 38 5.54 4.28 17.74
C ARG A 38 4.85 3.34 18.73
N THR A 39 5.62 2.45 19.35
CA THR A 39 5.09 1.46 20.32
C THR A 39 4.22 2.11 21.40
N GLU A 40 4.60 3.29 21.90
CA GLU A 40 3.84 4.04 22.91
C GLU A 40 2.58 4.76 22.39
N MET A 41 2.38 4.77 21.08
CA MET A 41 1.30 5.48 20.36
C MET A 41 0.38 4.52 19.60
N GLN A 42 0.20 3.30 20.10
CA GLN A 42 -0.57 2.25 19.43
C GLN A 42 -1.92 2.73 18.87
N GLY A 43 -2.16 2.45 17.59
CA GLY A 43 -3.38 2.82 16.86
C GLY A 43 -3.45 4.29 16.41
N ARG A 44 -2.43 5.11 16.71
CA ARG A 44 -2.32 6.50 16.23
C ARG A 44 -1.30 6.56 15.11
N PHE A 45 -1.74 6.20 13.91
CA PHE A 45 -0.88 6.21 12.72
C PHE A 45 -0.26 7.59 12.48
N GLU A 46 1.07 7.62 12.37
CA GLU A 46 1.84 8.75 11.89
C GLU A 46 1.62 8.94 10.39
N ARG A 47 1.79 10.20 9.95
CA ARG A 47 1.66 10.60 8.55
C ARG A 47 2.96 10.51 7.77
N SER A 48 4.04 10.18 8.47
CA SER A 48 5.39 10.31 7.95
C SER A 48 5.82 9.09 7.13
N ALA A 49 6.79 9.27 6.26
CA ALA A 49 7.47 8.20 5.55
C ALA A 49 8.99 8.37 5.59
N GLU A 50 9.72 7.26 5.44
CA GLU A 50 11.18 7.23 5.33
C GLU A 50 11.59 6.34 4.17
N GLU A 51 12.65 6.72 3.47
CA GLU A 51 13.14 5.97 2.31
C GLU A 51 14.56 5.48 2.54
N PHE A 52 14.80 4.19 2.34
CA PHE A 52 16.12 3.58 2.38
C PHE A 52 16.67 3.35 0.98
N GLY A 53 17.82 3.95 0.71
CA GLY A 53 18.56 3.71 -0.53
C GLY A 53 19.37 2.43 -0.44
N VAL A 54 18.97 1.37 -1.17
CA VAL A 54 19.70 0.09 -1.18
C VAL A 54 21.13 0.26 -1.70
N ALA A 55 21.33 1.13 -2.71
CA ALA A 55 22.64 1.40 -3.28
C ALA A 55 23.55 2.27 -2.38
N THR A 56 22.97 3.19 -1.61
CA THR A 56 23.71 4.10 -0.72
C THR A 56 23.87 3.54 0.70
N TRP A 57 23.09 2.51 1.03
CA TRP A 57 22.98 1.89 2.35
C TRP A 57 22.66 2.90 3.46
N ARG A 58 21.74 3.85 3.16
CA ARG A 58 21.38 4.95 4.04
C ARG A 58 19.89 5.26 3.97
N TRP A 59 19.35 5.66 5.10
CA TRP A 59 18.05 6.32 5.17
C TRP A 59 18.14 7.77 4.69
N GLY A 60 17.13 8.20 3.96
CA GLY A 60 16.87 9.59 3.64
C GLY A 60 16.27 10.37 4.81
N PRO A 61 15.96 11.66 4.62
CA PRO A 61 15.22 12.43 5.60
C PRO A 61 13.80 11.89 5.78
N VAL A 62 13.21 12.15 6.96
CA VAL A 62 11.79 11.85 7.23
C VAL A 62 10.91 12.82 6.43
N GLU A 63 9.97 12.26 5.69
CA GLU A 63 8.92 13.00 4.98
C GLU A 63 7.68 13.07 5.88
N GLU A 64 7.41 14.21 6.54
CA GLU A 64 6.42 14.29 7.63
C GLU A 64 4.95 14.19 7.17
N GLU A 65 4.62 14.76 6.02
CA GLU A 65 3.23 14.92 5.52
C GLU A 65 2.93 14.00 4.33
N PHE A 66 3.50 12.80 4.35
CA PHE A 66 3.31 11.85 3.25
C PHE A 66 1.87 11.32 3.16
N LEU A 67 1.21 11.10 4.31
CA LEU A 67 -0.20 10.71 4.41
C LEU A 67 -1.06 11.84 4.98
N ASP A 68 -2.38 11.73 4.83
CA ASP A 68 -3.34 12.53 5.57
C ASP A 68 -3.74 11.91 6.91
N ASP A 69 -4.27 12.73 7.82
CA ASP A 69 -4.66 12.32 9.18
C ASP A 69 -5.52 11.05 9.17
N ALA A 70 -5.19 10.10 10.04
CA ALA A 70 -5.90 8.83 10.26
C ALA A 70 -5.90 7.81 9.09
N THR A 71 -5.01 7.95 8.11
CA THR A 71 -4.89 6.95 7.03
C THR A 71 -4.14 5.71 7.51
N CYS A 72 -4.79 4.54 7.49
CA CYS A 72 -4.11 3.26 7.72
C CYS A 72 -3.19 2.97 6.53
N PRO A 73 -1.88 2.75 6.74
CA PRO A 73 -0.92 2.56 5.65
C PRO A 73 -1.10 1.20 4.94
N GLY A 74 -1.87 0.27 5.51
CA GLY A 74 -2.03 -1.10 5.00
C GLY A 74 -2.49 -1.20 3.55
N THR A 75 -3.24 -0.20 3.07
CA THR A 75 -3.75 -0.13 1.69
C THR A 75 -2.75 0.48 0.68
N CYS A 76 -1.60 0.99 1.14
CA CYS A 76 -0.58 1.56 0.25
C CYS A 76 0.13 0.45 -0.53
N VAL A 77 0.28 0.63 -1.84
CA VAL A 77 0.97 -0.30 -2.75
C VAL A 77 1.79 0.44 -3.80
N ASP A 78 2.89 -0.17 -4.26
CA ASP A 78 3.60 0.27 -5.47
C ASP A 78 2.78 -0.11 -6.69
N GLY A 79 2.62 0.81 -7.66
CA GLY A 79 1.89 0.59 -8.89
C GLY A 79 2.52 -0.41 -9.85
N CYS A 80 3.80 -0.77 -9.64
CA CYS A 80 4.58 -1.58 -10.55
C CYS A 80 4.58 -1.04 -12.00
N ASP A 81 4.27 0.23 -12.20
CA ASP A 81 4.16 0.90 -13.49
C ASP A 81 5.43 1.70 -13.83
N LEU A 82 5.58 2.08 -15.10
CA LEU A 82 6.73 2.87 -15.56
C LEU A 82 6.78 4.26 -14.89
N GLU A 83 5.61 4.79 -14.52
CA GLU A 83 5.45 6.08 -13.84
C GLU A 83 5.67 5.98 -12.32
N ARG A 84 5.81 4.76 -11.78
CA ARG A 84 6.11 4.43 -10.38
C ARG A 84 5.15 5.08 -9.38
N LYS A 85 3.87 5.12 -9.74
CA LYS A 85 2.83 5.69 -8.89
C LYS A 85 2.60 4.78 -7.70
N MET A 86 2.47 5.36 -6.51
CA MET A 86 1.94 4.61 -5.37
C MET A 86 0.43 4.79 -5.30
N TYR A 87 -0.29 3.73 -4.97
CA TYR A 87 -1.74 3.77 -4.85
C TYR A 87 -2.18 3.45 -3.43
N MET A 88 -3.29 4.04 -3.00
CA MET A 88 -3.95 3.65 -1.75
C MET A 88 -5.46 3.90 -1.81
N CYS A 89 -6.18 3.26 -0.90
CA CYS A 89 -7.57 3.62 -0.61
C CYS A 89 -7.60 4.64 0.52
N LYS A 90 -8.34 5.73 0.30
CA LYS A 90 -8.52 6.84 1.24
C LYS A 90 -9.99 7.23 1.28
N GLY A 91 -10.67 6.86 2.37
CA GLY A 91 -12.13 7.00 2.45
C GLY A 91 -12.81 6.22 1.32
N ASP A 92 -13.62 6.93 0.53
CA ASP A 92 -14.34 6.36 -0.62
C ASP A 92 -13.56 6.50 -1.93
N ASP A 93 -12.31 6.96 -1.89
CA ASP A 93 -11.46 7.22 -3.06
C ASP A 93 -10.29 6.25 -3.14
N VAL A 94 -9.90 5.92 -4.37
CA VAL A 94 -8.58 5.40 -4.68
C VAL A 94 -7.75 6.56 -5.19
N VAL A 95 -6.59 6.78 -4.56
CA VAL A 95 -5.67 7.87 -4.90
C VAL A 95 -4.34 7.29 -5.38
N ALA A 96 -3.70 8.02 -6.30
CA ALA A 96 -2.36 7.76 -6.80
C ALA A 96 -1.44 8.91 -6.41
N LEU A 97 -0.23 8.60 -5.95
CA LEU A 97 0.83 9.58 -5.79
C LEU A 97 1.50 9.77 -7.14
N ASP A 98 1.28 10.94 -7.75
CA ASP A 98 1.94 11.38 -8.96
C ASP A 98 2.89 12.53 -8.62
N GLY A 99 4.20 12.27 -8.70
CA GLY A 99 5.23 13.15 -8.17
C GLY A 99 5.12 13.30 -6.64
N GLU A 100 4.72 14.50 -6.19
CA GLU A 100 4.57 14.85 -4.78
C GLU A 100 3.10 15.00 -4.34
N THR A 101 2.14 14.73 -5.23
CA THR A 101 0.72 14.98 -4.95
C THR A 101 -0.15 13.74 -5.09
N TRP A 102 -1.03 13.54 -4.11
CA TRP A 102 -2.07 12.52 -4.16
C TRP A 102 -3.25 12.99 -5.02
N GLN A 103 -3.55 12.25 -6.07
CA GLN A 103 -4.64 12.54 -7.01
C GLN A 103 -5.67 11.40 -6.99
N VAL A 104 -6.96 11.72 -7.02
CA VAL A 104 -8.02 10.72 -7.11
C VAL A 104 -8.02 10.09 -8.50
N VAL A 105 -7.98 8.76 -8.57
CA VAL A 105 -8.02 8.00 -9.83
C VAL A 105 -9.30 7.19 -10.01
N ALA A 106 -9.97 6.82 -8.92
CA ALA A 106 -11.26 6.13 -8.96
C ALA A 106 -11.99 6.26 -7.62
N LYS A 107 -13.29 5.94 -7.61
CA LYS A 107 -14.05 5.70 -6.38
C LYS A 107 -13.93 4.23 -5.98
N VAL A 108 -13.85 3.94 -4.68
CA VAL A 108 -13.95 2.57 -4.15
C VAL A 108 -15.35 2.02 -4.49
N PRO A 109 -15.49 0.74 -4.87
CA PRO A 109 -16.80 0.13 -5.09
C PRO A 109 -17.70 0.30 -3.85
N ARG A 110 -18.92 0.80 -4.05
CA ARG A 110 -19.88 1.11 -2.96
C ARG A 110 -20.22 -0.07 -2.06
N GLU A 111 -20.00 -1.29 -2.55
CA GLU A 111 -20.18 -2.54 -1.83
C GLU A 111 -19.10 -2.75 -0.74
N ILE A 112 -17.98 -2.04 -0.83
CA ILE A 112 -16.86 -2.13 0.10
C ILE A 112 -16.91 -0.95 1.08
N ARG A 113 -17.00 -1.28 2.37
CA ARG A 113 -16.86 -0.31 3.48
C ARG A 113 -15.60 -0.53 4.29
N ASN A 114 -15.03 -1.74 4.23
CA ASN A 114 -13.79 -2.08 4.89
C ASN A 114 -12.84 -2.70 3.86
N VAL A 115 -11.78 -1.97 3.53
CA VAL A 115 -10.71 -2.47 2.65
C VAL A 115 -9.72 -3.25 3.50
N ALA A 116 -9.48 -4.52 3.14
CA ALA A 116 -8.52 -5.36 3.85
C ALA A 116 -7.21 -5.56 3.10
N CYS A 117 -7.26 -5.59 1.77
CA CYS A 117 -6.06 -5.78 0.96
C CYS A 117 -6.17 -4.99 -0.34
N VAL A 118 -5.07 -4.36 -0.72
CA VAL A 118 -4.86 -3.78 -2.05
C VAL A 118 -3.64 -4.45 -2.66
N GLY A 119 -3.71 -4.77 -3.94
CA GLY A 119 -2.58 -5.25 -4.74
C GLY A 119 -2.54 -4.49 -6.06
N ALA A 120 -1.38 -4.40 -6.68
CA ALA A 120 -1.18 -3.66 -7.91
C ALA A 120 -0.27 -4.42 -8.88
N TRP A 121 -0.57 -4.31 -10.17
CA TRP A 121 0.27 -4.74 -11.28
C TRP A 121 0.09 -3.80 -12.46
N VAL A 122 0.82 -4.08 -13.54
CA VAL A 122 0.79 -3.30 -14.77
C VAL A 122 -0.65 -3.00 -15.18
N ASP A 123 -0.99 -1.71 -15.13
CA ASP A 123 -2.27 -1.13 -15.52
C ASP A 123 -3.52 -1.56 -14.70
N ALA A 124 -3.36 -2.17 -13.51
CA ALA A 124 -4.50 -2.57 -12.70
C ALA A 124 -4.27 -2.61 -11.18
N LEU A 125 -5.36 -2.42 -10.43
CA LEU A 125 -5.40 -2.58 -8.97
C LEU A 125 -6.42 -3.64 -8.56
N LEU A 126 -6.02 -4.57 -7.69
CA LEU A 126 -6.91 -5.45 -6.95
C LEU A 126 -7.28 -4.80 -5.63
N LEU A 127 -8.57 -4.84 -5.32
CA LEU A 127 -9.12 -4.43 -4.04
C LEU A 127 -9.93 -5.59 -3.46
N ILE A 128 -9.60 -5.98 -2.23
CA ILE A 128 -10.34 -6.97 -1.46
C ILE A 128 -10.84 -6.32 -0.18
N GLY A 129 -12.13 -6.49 0.10
CA GLY A 129 -12.76 -5.93 1.28
C GLY A 129 -14.16 -6.49 1.51
N SER A 130 -14.86 -5.93 2.49
CA SER A 130 -16.21 -6.35 2.85
C SER A 130 -17.15 -5.15 3.00
N SER A 131 -18.46 -5.41 2.98
CA SER A 131 -19.50 -4.41 3.25
C SER A 131 -19.59 -4.01 4.72
N GLY A 132 -18.93 -4.74 5.62
CA GLY A 132 -18.96 -4.53 7.06
C GLY A 132 -18.22 -5.63 7.84
N PHE A 133 -18.20 -5.49 9.16
CA PHE A 133 -17.59 -6.48 10.04
C PHE A 133 -18.37 -7.80 10.01
N GLY A 134 -17.67 -8.92 9.78
CA GLY A 134 -18.27 -10.26 9.68
C GLY A 134 -18.95 -10.55 8.34
N GLU A 135 -18.97 -9.59 7.42
CA GLU A 135 -19.56 -9.78 6.09
C GLU A 135 -18.60 -10.49 5.13
N PRO A 136 -19.12 -11.19 4.11
CA PRO A 136 -18.30 -11.85 3.09
C PRO A 136 -17.37 -10.88 2.38
N TYR A 137 -16.13 -11.33 2.14
CA TYR A 137 -15.16 -10.59 1.36
C TYR A 137 -15.47 -10.71 -0.13
N MET A 138 -15.31 -9.57 -0.82
CA MET A 138 -15.47 -9.43 -2.26
C MET A 138 -14.19 -8.87 -2.85
N SER A 139 -13.94 -9.24 -4.10
CA SER A 139 -12.74 -8.81 -4.83
C SER A 139 -13.14 -8.04 -6.08
N PHE A 140 -12.43 -6.95 -6.34
CA PHE A 140 -12.64 -6.10 -7.50
C PHE A 140 -11.29 -5.77 -8.14
N VAL A 141 -11.28 -5.65 -9.46
CA VAL A 141 -10.11 -5.19 -10.22
C VAL A 141 -10.45 -3.88 -10.93
N LEU A 142 -9.65 -2.86 -10.69
CA LEU A 142 -9.69 -1.59 -11.41
C LEU A 142 -8.73 -1.67 -12.58
N ASP A 143 -9.23 -1.43 -13.78
CA ASP A 143 -8.40 -1.10 -14.93
C ASP A 143 -7.98 0.38 -14.81
N LEU A 144 -6.67 0.65 -14.66
CA LEU A 144 -6.15 1.99 -14.44
C LEU A 144 -6.20 2.87 -15.71
N LYS A 145 -6.30 2.27 -16.90
CA LYS A 145 -6.42 3.01 -18.17
C LYS A 145 -7.84 3.50 -18.38
N SER A 146 -8.82 2.64 -18.10
CA SER A 146 -10.23 2.99 -18.31
C SER A 146 -10.91 3.56 -17.07
N GLY A 147 -10.33 3.35 -15.88
CA GLY A 147 -10.94 3.71 -14.59
C GLY A 147 -12.17 2.87 -14.24
N VAL A 148 -12.30 1.66 -14.82
CA VAL A 148 -13.49 0.82 -14.67
C VAL A 148 -13.22 -0.34 -13.72
N TRP A 149 -14.14 -0.56 -12.78
CA TRP A 149 -14.12 -1.70 -11.89
C TRP A 149 -14.81 -2.92 -12.49
N SER A 150 -14.17 -4.08 -12.36
CA SER A 150 -14.75 -5.39 -12.61
C SER A 150 -14.80 -6.18 -11.31
N LYS A 151 -15.97 -6.69 -10.95
CA LYS A 151 -16.12 -7.60 -9.80
C LYS A 151 -15.59 -8.97 -10.19
N LEU A 152 -14.73 -9.54 -9.35
CA LEU A 152 -14.28 -10.92 -9.52
C LEU A 152 -15.31 -11.90 -8.96
N GLU A 153 -15.41 -13.07 -9.58
CA GLU A 153 -16.17 -14.18 -9.02
C GLU A 153 -15.34 -14.83 -7.90
N ASN A 154 -15.81 -14.70 -6.67
CA ASN A 154 -15.24 -15.40 -5.53
C ASN A 154 -15.98 -16.75 -5.38
N PRO A 155 -15.29 -17.90 -5.46
CA PRO A 155 -15.94 -19.18 -5.20
C PRO A 155 -16.52 -19.19 -3.77
N GLU A 156 -17.66 -19.86 -3.55
CA GLU A 156 -18.43 -19.74 -2.29
C GLU A 156 -17.60 -19.96 -1.01
N ASN A 157 -16.61 -20.85 -1.07
CA ASN A 157 -15.73 -21.18 0.06
C ASN A 157 -14.53 -20.22 0.26
N PHE A 158 -14.40 -19.18 -0.58
CA PHE A 158 -13.28 -18.23 -0.60
C PHE A 158 -13.76 -16.79 -0.39
N THR A 159 -14.62 -16.61 0.62
CA THR A 159 -15.19 -15.32 1.02
C THR A 159 -14.88 -14.97 2.49
N GLY A 160 -14.00 -15.73 3.13
CA GLY A 160 -13.58 -15.54 4.52
C GLY A 160 -12.66 -14.33 4.71
N HIS A 161 -12.24 -14.11 5.96
CA HIS A 161 -11.41 -12.98 6.34
C HIS A 161 -10.04 -12.98 5.65
N VAL A 162 -9.69 -11.85 5.05
CA VAL A 162 -8.37 -11.61 4.46
C VAL A 162 -7.59 -10.69 5.38
N GLN A 163 -6.47 -11.17 5.91
CA GLN A 163 -5.57 -10.37 6.74
C GLN A 163 -4.49 -9.67 5.91
N SER A 164 -4.01 -10.33 4.86
CA SER A 164 -2.97 -9.82 3.97
C SER A 164 -3.02 -10.53 2.62
N GLY A 165 -2.43 -9.94 1.61
CA GLY A 165 -2.28 -10.51 0.29
C GLY A 165 -0.94 -10.14 -0.33
N CYS A 166 -0.48 -10.96 -1.26
CA CYS A 166 0.68 -10.67 -2.08
C CYS A 166 0.33 -10.96 -3.54
N LEU A 167 0.97 -10.22 -4.44
CA LEU A 167 0.91 -10.50 -5.86
C LEU A 167 2.26 -11.07 -6.29
N LEU A 168 2.22 -12.14 -7.06
CA LEU A 168 3.39 -12.74 -7.70
C LEU A 168 3.15 -12.80 -9.21
N GLU A 169 4.00 -12.13 -9.97
CA GLU A 169 4.11 -12.30 -11.41
C GLU A 169 5.13 -13.41 -11.69
N ILE A 170 4.78 -14.37 -12.54
CA ILE A 170 5.56 -15.60 -12.83
C ILE A 170 5.96 -15.62 -14.30
#